data_AF-A0A485ABB0-F1
#
_entry.id   AF-A0A485ABB0-F1
#
_cell.length_a   1.000
_cell.length_b   1.000
_cell.length_c   1.000
_cell.angle_alpha   90.00
_cell.angle_beta   90.00
_cell.angle_gamma   90.00
#
_symmetry.space_group_name_H-M   'P 1'
#
loop_
_entity.id
_entity.type
_entity.pdbx_description
1 polymer ?
#
loop_
_entity_poly.entity_id
_entity_poly.type
_entity_poly.pdbx_seq_one_letter_code
_entity_poly.pdbx_strand_id
1 'polypeptide(L)'
;MRKAPLAGQRIRNQGWFEAAEGGTLLLDEIGELSLALQVKLLRVLQEREITRVGSHKPIRINVRVIAATHVDLARAIQERRFREDLFYRLNIAAVTLPPLRQRQQDIAVLAEHFIQLYATRLGRPVPHLAPETLDLLRSYLWPGNIRELENTLHNAVLLNSDSVLTPESLRLTSTVTVQHPPEQERDELSQFMRRQLLSHSGALYDRLLRAMIQTAMSHSDNNQSQAASLLGISRHTLRTHLAHLGVIKQRRRPGEAVPTAPRERELRIGYQRFGNLGVLKARQLLEQSFGELGVNVLWSEYPAGPQLLQALANDEIDFGTTGEAPPIFAQARDNALLYVAWEPPAPRSVAMVVPNASDIRTPQQLRGKRIALNKGSNVHWLLVQILEEAGLGLNDVKVVYTPPKYPLTASDYLAADAWMMWDPVLSAAEKSSTLRVLATGEGRVNNHQFYITRRQYAQQNEEIIAGIVAALVKTGKFIDRHRHEAAQLLASELGLDVGSLTCALARRSHQTREMDMQAIRAQQSIADRFYALGLLHRPVAVREAIWYAQERLIKPWTAA
;
A
#
# COMPACT_ATOMS: atom_id res chain seq x y z
N MET A 1 -11.77 34.16 9.14
CA MET A 1 -12.90 34.75 9.90
C MET A 1 -14.19 34.57 9.11
N ARG A 2 -15.16 33.78 9.62
CA ARG A 2 -16.59 33.89 9.27
C ARG A 2 -17.44 33.21 10.36
N LYS A 3 -18.60 33.81 10.60
CA LYS A 3 -19.50 33.72 11.77
C LYS A 3 -19.99 32.30 12.12
N ALA A 4 -20.19 32.08 13.42
CA ALA A 4 -20.88 30.92 13.99
C ALA A 4 -22.37 30.89 13.59
N PRO A 5 -22.97 29.71 13.31
CA PRO A 5 -24.41 29.58 13.16
C PRO A 5 -25.09 29.35 14.52
N LEU A 6 -26.25 30.00 14.70
CA LEU A 6 -27.14 29.82 15.85
C LEU A 6 -27.79 28.43 15.87
N ALA A 7 -28.20 28.04 17.08
CA ALA A 7 -28.78 26.77 17.48
C ALA A 7 -29.73 26.09 16.47
N GLY A 8 -29.56 24.77 16.32
CA GLY A 8 -30.64 23.86 15.90
C GLY A 8 -30.63 23.30 14.47
N GLN A 9 -29.65 23.61 13.61
CA GLN A 9 -29.59 23.02 12.27
C GLN A 9 -28.59 21.84 12.18
N ARG A 10 -29.12 20.64 11.87
CA ARG A 10 -28.35 19.45 11.50
C ARG A 10 -27.27 19.81 10.47
N ILE A 11 -26.00 19.71 10.81
CA ILE A 11 -24.90 19.84 9.84
C ILE A 11 -24.95 18.59 8.96
N ARG A 12 -25.62 18.72 7.82
CA ARG A 12 -25.67 17.70 6.78
C ARG A 12 -24.29 17.65 6.12
N ASN A 13 -23.59 16.51 6.19
CA ASN A 13 -22.35 16.32 5.44
C ASN A 13 -22.69 16.24 3.94
N GLN A 14 -22.61 17.39 3.29
CA GLN A 14 -22.86 17.61 1.88
C GLN A 14 -21.77 16.89 1.06
N GLY A 15 -22.16 16.10 0.04
CA GLY A 15 -21.19 15.44 -0.84
C GLY A 15 -20.39 16.45 -1.67
N TRP A 16 -19.21 16.10 -2.17
CA TRP A 16 -18.31 17.03 -2.88
C TRP A 16 -18.97 17.75 -4.07
N PHE A 17 -19.76 17.03 -4.87
CA PHE A 17 -20.57 17.62 -5.95
C PHE A 17 -21.68 18.53 -5.44
N GLU A 18 -22.30 18.18 -4.32
CA GLU A 18 -23.34 18.98 -3.69
C GLU A 18 -22.73 20.26 -3.09
N ALA A 19 -21.52 20.17 -2.52
CA ALA A 19 -20.81 21.27 -1.88
C ALA A 19 -20.21 22.25 -2.92
N ALA A 20 -19.93 21.75 -4.12
CA ALA A 20 -19.45 22.55 -5.25
C ALA A 20 -20.57 23.16 -6.09
N GLU A 21 -21.83 23.12 -5.63
CA GLU A 21 -22.97 23.70 -6.35
C GLU A 21 -22.75 25.18 -6.68
N GLY A 22 -22.91 25.53 -7.96
CA GLY A 22 -22.62 26.86 -8.49
C GLY A 22 -21.14 27.21 -8.59
N GLY A 23 -20.23 26.27 -8.27
CA GLY A 23 -18.80 26.46 -8.18
C GLY A 23 -17.99 25.55 -9.11
N THR A 24 -16.71 25.35 -8.77
CA THR A 24 -15.78 24.49 -9.51
C THR A 24 -15.27 23.37 -8.60
N LEU A 25 -15.29 22.13 -9.11
CA LEU A 25 -14.75 20.95 -8.47
C LEU A 25 -13.46 20.52 -9.20
N LEU A 26 -12.35 20.48 -8.47
CA LEU A 26 -11.09 19.92 -8.96
C LEU A 26 -11.01 18.43 -8.59
N LEU A 27 -10.84 17.58 -9.60
CA LEU A 27 -10.61 16.15 -9.46
C LEU A 27 -9.15 15.87 -9.81
N ASP A 28 -8.33 15.59 -8.80
CA ASP A 28 -6.94 15.21 -9.01
C ASP A 28 -6.83 13.71 -9.31
N GLU A 29 -5.78 13.33 -10.06
CA GLU A 29 -5.43 11.95 -10.40
C GLU A 29 -6.57 11.12 -11.00
N ILE A 30 -7.34 11.70 -11.94
CA ILE A 30 -8.54 11.04 -12.50
C ILE A 30 -8.23 9.67 -13.13
N GLY A 31 -7.04 9.51 -13.71
CA GLY A 31 -6.57 8.26 -14.32
C GLY A 31 -6.42 7.07 -13.35
N GLU A 32 -6.33 7.33 -12.05
CA GLU A 32 -6.23 6.29 -11.00
C GLU A 32 -7.59 5.86 -10.44
N LEU A 33 -8.68 6.48 -10.90
CA LEU A 33 -10.02 6.09 -10.45
C LEU A 33 -10.33 4.66 -10.88
N SER A 34 -10.86 3.85 -9.95
CA SER A 34 -11.41 2.53 -10.30
C SER A 34 -12.54 2.65 -11.34
N LEU A 35 -12.70 1.66 -12.22
CA LEU A 35 -13.74 1.63 -13.24
C LEU A 35 -15.16 1.85 -12.68
N ALA A 36 -15.45 1.33 -11.48
CA ALA A 36 -16.74 1.53 -10.82
C ALA A 36 -17.00 3.00 -10.43
N LEU A 37 -15.98 3.72 -9.97
CA LEU A 37 -16.08 5.15 -9.70
C LEU A 37 -16.15 5.97 -10.99
N GLN A 38 -15.46 5.54 -12.05
CA GLN A 38 -15.57 6.15 -13.37
C GLN A 38 -17.02 6.09 -13.90
N VAL A 39 -17.74 4.98 -13.70
CA VAL A 39 -19.18 4.89 -14.07
C VAL A 39 -20.02 5.90 -13.30
N LYS A 40 -19.80 6.02 -11.99
CA LYS A 40 -20.56 6.96 -11.15
C LYS A 40 -20.28 8.40 -11.55
N LEU A 41 -19.00 8.74 -11.76
CA LEU A 41 -18.60 10.05 -12.23
C LEU A 41 -19.21 10.36 -13.60
N LEU A 42 -19.17 9.41 -14.53
CA LEU A 42 -19.80 9.55 -15.84
C LEU A 42 -21.30 9.88 -15.70
N ARG A 43 -22.04 9.15 -14.85
CA ARG A 43 -23.46 9.43 -14.59
C ARG A 43 -23.68 10.84 -14.05
N VAL A 44 -22.89 11.26 -13.06
CA VAL A 44 -22.99 12.61 -12.50
C VAL A 44 -22.71 13.68 -13.55
N LEU A 45 -21.69 13.48 -14.39
CA LEU A 45 -21.37 14.41 -15.47
C LEU A 45 -22.44 14.41 -16.57
N GLN A 46 -23.04 13.26 -16.87
CA GLN A 46 -24.07 13.07 -17.90
C GLN A 46 -25.42 13.66 -17.48
N GLU A 47 -25.94 13.21 -16.34
CA GLU A 47 -27.27 13.51 -15.83
C GLU A 47 -27.31 14.86 -15.10
N ARG A 48 -26.14 15.39 -14.69
CA ARG A 48 -26.03 16.56 -13.80
C ARG A 48 -26.88 16.42 -12.55
N GLU A 49 -26.98 15.18 -12.08
CA GLU A 49 -27.74 14.80 -10.91
C GLU A 49 -26.88 13.92 -10.02
N ILE A 50 -27.07 14.06 -8.71
CA ILE A 50 -26.47 13.20 -7.71
C ILE A 50 -27.55 12.60 -6.84
N THR A 51 -27.32 11.38 -6.38
CA THR A 51 -28.20 10.69 -5.46
C THR A 51 -27.45 10.46 -4.16
N ARG A 52 -28.03 10.90 -3.04
CA ARG A 52 -27.42 10.68 -1.72
C ARG A 52 -27.42 9.20 -1.39
N VAL A 53 -26.37 8.74 -0.69
CA VAL A 53 -26.29 7.36 -0.22
C VAL A 53 -27.50 7.07 0.69
N GLY A 54 -28.28 6.04 0.36
CA GLY A 54 -29.51 5.68 1.08
C GLY A 54 -30.76 6.50 0.70
N SER A 55 -30.66 7.41 -0.28
CA SER A 55 -31.81 8.09 -0.88
C SER A 55 -31.98 7.63 -2.32
N HIS A 56 -33.22 7.64 -2.83
CA HIS A 56 -33.50 7.43 -4.25
C HIS A 56 -33.85 8.75 -4.96
N LYS A 57 -33.84 9.88 -4.24
CA LYS A 57 -34.21 11.17 -4.80
C LYS A 57 -32.99 11.81 -5.49
N PRO A 58 -33.03 12.02 -6.82
CA PRO A 58 -31.97 12.74 -7.51
C PRO A 58 -31.99 14.23 -7.12
N ILE A 59 -30.81 14.83 -7.10
CA ILE A 59 -30.59 16.25 -6.82
C ILE A 59 -29.83 16.81 -7.99
N ARG A 60 -30.42 17.79 -8.68
CA ARG A 60 -29.72 18.50 -9.75
C ARG A 60 -28.57 19.31 -9.20
N ILE A 61 -27.47 19.27 -9.94
CA ILE A 61 -26.25 20.00 -9.64
C ILE A 61 -25.78 20.83 -10.82
N ASN A 62 -25.17 21.96 -10.53
CA ASN A 62 -24.51 22.83 -11.48
C ASN A 62 -23.06 23.07 -11.03
N VAL A 63 -22.14 22.25 -11.55
CA VAL A 63 -20.73 22.26 -11.14
C VAL A 63 -19.83 22.28 -12.36
N ARG A 64 -18.84 23.18 -12.37
CA ARG A 64 -17.72 23.13 -13.32
C ARG A 64 -16.71 22.10 -12.83
N VAL A 65 -16.31 21.16 -13.67
CA VAL A 65 -15.32 20.14 -13.29
C VAL A 65 -13.99 20.43 -13.99
N ILE A 66 -12.92 20.45 -13.21
CA ILE A 66 -11.54 20.45 -13.70
C ILE A 66 -10.94 19.11 -13.28
N ALA A 67 -10.40 18.35 -14.23
CA ALA A 67 -9.75 17.08 -13.94
C ALA A 67 -8.26 17.17 -14.26
N ALA A 68 -7.42 16.64 -13.38
CA ALA A 68 -5.98 16.54 -13.55
C ALA A 68 -5.55 15.06 -13.50
N THR A 69 -4.48 14.72 -14.22
CA THR A 69 -3.88 13.39 -14.17
C THR A 69 -2.44 13.41 -14.68
N HIS A 70 -1.61 12.53 -14.13
CA HIS A 70 -0.27 12.22 -14.64
C HIS A 70 -0.26 11.03 -15.60
N VAL A 71 -1.39 10.32 -15.75
CA VAL A 71 -1.54 9.13 -16.58
C VAL A 71 -1.92 9.54 -18.00
N ASP A 72 -1.29 8.92 -18.99
CA ASP A 72 -1.75 9.00 -20.38
C ASP A 72 -3.11 8.28 -20.51
N LEU A 73 -4.19 9.07 -20.57
CA LEU A 73 -5.55 8.53 -20.63
C LEU A 73 -5.82 7.79 -21.94
N ALA A 74 -5.18 8.16 -23.06
CA ALA A 74 -5.34 7.44 -24.32
C ALA A 74 -4.79 6.01 -24.21
N ARG A 75 -3.61 5.87 -23.59
CA ARG A 75 -3.04 4.56 -23.27
C ARG A 75 -3.88 3.81 -22.23
N ALA A 76 -4.37 4.49 -21.20
CA ALA A 76 -5.21 3.85 -20.17
C ALA A 76 -6.53 3.31 -20.73
N ILE A 77 -7.09 3.94 -21.76
CA ILE A 77 -8.26 3.44 -22.50
C ILE A 77 -7.90 2.16 -23.26
N GLN A 78 -6.78 2.14 -23.98
CA GLN A 78 -6.32 0.95 -24.72
C GLN A 78 -6.10 -0.26 -23.78
N GLU A 79 -5.58 0.00 -22.58
CA GLU A 79 -5.34 -1.01 -21.55
C GLU A 79 -6.60 -1.35 -20.72
N ARG A 80 -7.78 -0.81 -21.09
CA ARG A 80 -9.07 -1.00 -20.39
C ARG A 80 -9.07 -0.58 -18.92
N ARG A 81 -8.15 0.28 -18.51
CA ARG A 81 -8.05 0.85 -17.15
C ARG A 81 -8.85 2.14 -17.01
N PHE A 82 -9.13 2.82 -18.13
CA PHE A 82 -9.96 4.03 -18.16
C PHE A 82 -11.07 3.88 -19.21
N ARG A 83 -12.28 4.34 -18.89
CA ARG A 83 -13.41 4.24 -19.81
C ARG A 83 -13.38 5.37 -20.82
N GLU A 84 -13.51 4.99 -22.08
CA GLU A 84 -13.55 5.90 -23.22
C GLU A 84 -14.71 6.91 -23.13
N ASP A 85 -15.89 6.47 -22.68
CA ASP A 85 -17.08 7.32 -22.50
C ASP A 85 -16.85 8.46 -21.48
N LEU A 86 -16.15 8.17 -20.38
CA LEU A 86 -15.75 9.18 -19.39
C LEU A 86 -14.69 10.13 -19.94
N PHE A 87 -13.71 9.61 -20.70
CA PHE A 87 -12.67 10.44 -21.31
C PHE A 87 -13.27 11.53 -22.19
N TYR A 88 -14.16 11.17 -23.12
CA TYR A 88 -14.80 12.17 -23.98
C TYR A 88 -15.68 13.16 -23.22
N ARG A 89 -16.26 12.76 -22.09
CA ARG A 89 -17.07 13.67 -21.26
C ARG A 89 -16.21 14.68 -20.49
N LEU A 90 -14.99 14.31 -20.11
CA LEU A 90 -14.04 15.19 -19.43
C LEU A 90 -13.22 16.05 -20.39
N ASN A 91 -12.86 15.49 -21.55
CA ASN A 91 -11.93 16.08 -22.51
C ASN A 91 -12.61 17.11 -23.44
N ILE A 92 -13.25 18.12 -22.85
CA ILE A 92 -13.89 19.22 -23.58
C ILE A 92 -12.86 20.31 -23.91
N ALA A 93 -11.99 20.63 -22.95
CA ALA A 93 -10.88 21.58 -23.12
C ALA A 93 -9.66 21.05 -22.37
N ALA A 94 -8.69 20.52 -23.10
CA ALA A 94 -7.45 20.00 -22.53
C ALA A 94 -6.39 21.11 -22.42
N VAL A 95 -5.77 21.20 -21.25
CA VAL A 95 -4.57 22.03 -21.05
C VAL A 95 -3.41 21.10 -20.70
N THR A 96 -2.47 20.97 -21.63
CA THR A 96 -1.25 20.19 -21.39
C THR A 96 -0.26 21.04 -20.60
N LEU A 97 0.00 20.64 -19.35
CA LEU A 97 0.99 21.28 -18.49
C LEU A 97 2.37 20.63 -18.72
N PRO A 98 3.34 21.31 -19.35
CA PRO A 98 4.67 20.75 -19.57
C PRO A 98 5.41 20.54 -18.24
N PRO A 99 6.32 19.55 -18.12
CA PRO A 99 7.15 19.39 -16.94
C PRO A 99 8.04 20.62 -16.68
N LEU A 100 8.42 20.87 -15.43
CA LEU A 100 9.18 22.06 -15.02
C LEU A 100 10.44 22.33 -15.87
N ARG A 101 11.16 21.28 -16.29
CA ARG A 101 12.34 21.38 -17.16
C ARG A 101 12.09 22.06 -18.53
N GLN A 102 10.85 22.04 -19.02
CA GLN A 102 10.44 22.69 -20.28
C GLN A 102 9.93 24.12 -20.07
N ARG A 103 9.87 24.58 -18.81
CA ARG A 103 9.42 25.92 -18.42
C ARG A 103 10.38 26.53 -17.39
N GLN A 104 11.66 26.59 -17.77
CA GLN A 104 12.74 27.04 -16.87
C GLN A 104 12.55 28.46 -16.34
N GLN A 105 11.81 29.30 -17.06
CA GLN A 105 11.47 30.66 -16.63
C GLN A 105 10.61 30.67 -15.34
N ASP A 106 9.76 29.65 -15.14
CA ASP A 106 8.91 29.53 -13.95
C ASP A 106 9.74 29.20 -12.70
N ILE A 107 10.92 28.59 -12.86
CA ILE A 107 11.75 28.12 -11.73
C ILE A 107 12.15 29.28 -10.83
N ALA A 108 12.49 30.44 -11.39
CA ALA A 108 12.90 31.60 -10.60
C ALA A 108 11.74 32.10 -9.71
N VAL A 109 10.57 32.30 -10.32
CA VAL A 109 9.36 32.79 -9.63
C VAL A 109 8.89 31.81 -8.57
N LEU A 110 8.89 30.51 -8.89
CA LEU A 110 8.53 29.45 -7.95
C LEU A 110 9.54 29.36 -6.80
N ALA A 111 10.83 29.51 -7.09
CA ALA A 111 11.85 29.42 -6.07
C ALA A 111 11.76 30.55 -5.05
N GLU A 112 11.61 31.79 -5.53
CA GLU A 112 11.37 32.95 -4.67
C GLU A 112 10.11 32.77 -3.81
N HIS A 113 9.03 32.28 -4.41
CA HIS A 113 7.78 32.01 -3.70
C HIS A 113 7.98 31.00 -2.56
N PHE A 114 8.61 29.85 -2.84
CA PHE A 114 8.82 28.82 -1.81
C PHE A 114 9.76 29.27 -0.71
N ILE A 115 10.83 29.98 -1.05
CA ILE A 115 11.77 30.52 -0.05
C ILE A 115 11.04 31.51 0.88
N GLN A 116 10.26 32.43 0.31
CA GLN A 116 9.48 33.38 1.10
C GLN A 116 8.44 32.68 1.98
N LEU A 117 7.72 31.69 1.43
CA LEU A 117 6.73 30.90 2.16
C LEU A 117 7.34 30.20 3.37
N TYR A 118 8.49 29.56 3.20
CA TYR A 118 9.13 28.77 4.26
C TYR A 118 9.88 29.63 5.28
N ALA A 119 10.54 30.71 4.86
CA ALA A 119 11.16 31.66 5.78
C ALA A 119 10.12 32.31 6.71
N THR A 120 8.97 32.70 6.15
CA THR A 120 7.84 33.27 6.92
C THR A 120 7.29 32.27 7.94
N ARG A 121 7.08 31.01 7.53
CA ARG A 121 6.59 29.95 8.44
C ARG A 121 7.58 29.62 9.57
N LEU A 122 8.87 29.76 9.31
CA LEU A 122 9.93 29.52 10.30
C LEU A 122 10.27 30.75 11.14
N GLY A 123 9.63 31.91 10.90
CA GLY A 123 9.91 33.16 11.61
C GLY A 123 11.32 33.71 11.36
N ARG A 124 11.90 33.43 10.18
CA ARG A 124 13.27 33.81 9.80
C ARG A 124 13.25 34.90 8.72
N PRO A 125 14.32 35.72 8.62
CA PRO A 125 14.50 36.60 7.46
C PRO A 125 14.54 35.77 6.17
N VAL A 126 13.96 36.31 5.10
CA VAL A 126 13.89 35.63 3.80
C VAL A 126 15.29 35.61 3.18
N PRO A 127 15.92 34.44 2.97
CA PRO A 127 17.23 34.37 2.35
C PRO A 127 17.13 34.64 0.85
N HIS A 128 18.20 35.17 0.26
CA HIS A 128 18.30 35.40 -1.18
C HIS A 128 19.02 34.24 -1.87
N LEU A 129 18.66 33.94 -3.12
CA LEU A 129 19.40 32.99 -3.95
C LEU A 129 20.64 33.68 -4.53
N ALA A 130 21.81 33.06 -4.39
CA ALA A 130 22.97 33.49 -5.17
C ALA A 130 22.72 33.26 -6.68
N PRO A 131 23.25 34.09 -7.58
CA PRO A 131 23.07 33.94 -9.03
C PRO A 131 23.44 32.52 -9.53
N GLU A 132 24.54 31.98 -9.02
CA GLU A 132 25.05 30.64 -9.36
C GLU A 132 24.08 29.53 -8.91
N THR A 133 23.41 29.74 -7.77
CA THR A 133 22.38 28.83 -7.24
C THR A 133 21.15 28.82 -8.14
N LEU A 134 20.72 29.99 -8.61
CA LEU A 134 19.57 30.10 -9.51
C LEU A 134 19.87 29.43 -10.86
N ASP A 135 21.07 29.59 -11.39
CA ASP A 135 21.47 28.92 -12.63
C ASP A 135 21.55 27.40 -12.45
N LEU A 136 22.03 26.92 -11.30
CA LEU A 136 21.98 25.51 -10.96
C LEU A 136 20.54 24.98 -10.91
N LEU A 137 19.62 25.71 -10.27
CA LEU A 137 18.19 25.36 -10.23
C LEU A 137 17.57 25.33 -11.63
N ARG A 138 17.98 26.22 -12.54
CA ARG A 138 17.51 26.24 -13.95
C ARG A 138 18.07 25.07 -14.77
N SER A 139 19.31 24.68 -14.53
CA SER A 139 19.97 23.57 -15.25
C SER A 139 19.50 22.18 -14.81
N TYR A 140 18.96 22.06 -13.58
CA TYR A 140 18.56 20.78 -13.03
C TYR A 140 17.28 20.26 -13.69
N LEU A 141 17.20 18.95 -13.92
CA LEU A 141 16.14 18.32 -14.73
C LEU A 141 14.80 18.17 -14.00
N TRP A 142 14.78 18.34 -12.67
CA TRP A 142 13.62 18.20 -11.81
C TRP A 142 12.77 16.95 -12.12
N PRO A 143 13.31 15.72 -11.96
CA PRO A 143 12.56 14.48 -12.16
C PRO A 143 11.27 14.41 -11.34
N GLY A 144 11.23 14.99 -10.13
CA GLY A 144 10.03 15.12 -9.30
C GLY A 144 9.23 16.42 -9.53
N ASN A 145 9.58 17.19 -10.57
CA ASN A 145 8.88 18.41 -11.00
C ASN A 145 8.79 19.46 -9.87
N ILE A 146 7.73 20.27 -9.83
CA ILE A 146 7.56 21.33 -8.81
C ILE A 146 7.67 20.80 -7.36
N ARG A 147 7.25 19.56 -7.09
CA ARG A 147 7.33 18.96 -5.74
C ARG A 147 8.77 18.75 -5.27
N GLU A 148 9.67 18.36 -6.18
CA GLU A 148 11.10 18.23 -5.85
C GLU A 148 11.74 19.61 -5.65
N LEU A 149 11.39 20.59 -6.49
CA LEU A 149 11.83 21.99 -6.32
C LEU A 149 11.42 22.53 -4.95
N GLU A 150 10.14 22.38 -4.58
CA GLU A 150 9.59 22.81 -3.29
C GLU A 150 10.34 22.17 -2.12
N ASN A 151 10.51 20.84 -2.13
CA ASN A 151 11.21 20.12 -1.07
C ASN A 151 12.68 20.51 -0.96
N THR A 152 13.35 20.73 -2.11
CA THR A 152 14.76 21.13 -2.16
C THR A 152 14.94 22.49 -1.51
N LEU A 153 14.07 23.45 -1.84
CA LEU A 153 14.12 24.80 -1.27
C LEU A 153 13.66 24.84 0.19
N HIS A 154 12.67 24.04 0.56
CA HIS A 154 12.27 23.86 1.95
C HIS A 154 13.47 23.40 2.81
N ASN A 155 14.17 22.37 2.35
CA ASN A 155 15.34 21.84 3.03
C ASN A 155 16.50 22.86 3.05
N ALA A 156 16.70 23.61 1.97
CA ALA A 156 17.72 24.65 1.92
C ALA A 156 17.45 25.75 2.96
N VAL A 157 16.20 26.22 3.09
CA VAL A 157 15.82 27.22 4.10
C VAL A 157 15.86 26.66 5.52
N LEU A 158 15.56 25.37 5.70
CA LEU A 158 15.58 24.73 7.02
C LEU A 158 16.99 24.52 7.56
N LEU A 159 17.92 24.07 6.71
CA LEU A 159 19.26 23.62 7.10
C LEU A 159 20.30 24.74 7.13
N ASN A 160 20.07 25.82 6.38
CA ASN A 160 21.00 26.94 6.31
C ASN A 160 20.51 28.08 7.21
N SER A 161 21.45 28.71 7.92
CA SER A 161 21.17 29.87 8.77
C SER A 161 21.62 31.19 8.14
N ASP A 162 22.20 31.11 6.94
CA ASP A 162 22.76 32.24 6.22
C ASP A 162 21.68 33.01 5.43
N SER A 163 21.94 34.28 5.20
CA SER A 163 21.07 35.17 4.42
C SER A 163 21.12 34.92 2.91
N VAL A 164 22.06 34.08 2.44
CA VAL A 164 22.27 33.74 1.03
C VAL A 164 22.34 32.22 0.86
N LEU A 165 21.52 31.68 -0.05
CA LEU A 165 21.54 30.27 -0.43
C LEU A 165 22.53 30.04 -1.58
N THR A 166 23.60 29.29 -1.31
CA THR A 166 24.65 28.90 -2.28
C THR A 166 24.34 27.55 -2.94
N PRO A 167 25.04 27.14 -4.01
CA PRO A 167 24.83 25.82 -4.63
C PRO A 167 24.96 24.64 -3.65
N GLU A 168 25.86 24.73 -2.69
CA GLU A 168 26.11 23.71 -1.65
C GLU A 168 24.94 23.54 -0.67
N SER A 169 24.13 24.60 -0.52
CA SER A 169 22.91 24.57 0.28
C SER A 169 21.82 23.69 -0.33
N LEU A 170 21.88 23.49 -1.66
CA LEU A 170 20.95 22.65 -2.40
C LEU A 170 21.47 21.21 -2.39
N ARG A 171 20.84 20.33 -1.61
CA ARG A 171 21.08 18.89 -1.64
C ARG A 171 20.47 18.25 -2.90
N LEU A 172 20.86 18.71 -4.09
CA LEU A 172 20.48 18.09 -5.34
C LEU A 172 21.19 16.73 -5.43
N THR A 173 20.45 15.70 -5.85
CA THR A 173 21.07 14.39 -6.05
C THR A 173 22.06 14.52 -7.19
N SER A 174 23.36 14.45 -6.91
CA SER A 174 24.41 14.49 -7.93
C SER A 174 24.12 13.42 -8.98
N THR A 175 23.66 13.87 -10.14
CA THR A 175 23.60 13.05 -11.33
C THR A 175 25.04 12.68 -11.66
N VAL A 176 25.34 11.39 -11.61
CA VAL A 176 26.39 10.80 -12.44
C VAL A 176 26.22 11.42 -13.82
N THR A 177 27.24 12.15 -14.27
CA THR A 177 27.36 12.70 -15.60
C THR A 177 27.31 11.55 -16.60
N VAL A 178 26.10 11.17 -17.01
CA VAL A 178 25.91 10.49 -18.29
C VAL A 178 26.16 11.57 -19.33
N GLN A 179 27.41 11.66 -19.79
CA GLN A 179 27.77 12.40 -20.98
C GLN A 179 26.79 11.99 -22.08
N HIS A 180 25.92 12.92 -22.46
CA HIS A 180 25.09 12.75 -23.62
C HIS A 180 25.98 12.88 -24.85
N PRO A 181 25.87 11.98 -25.85
CA PRO A 181 26.52 12.20 -27.13
C PRO A 181 25.92 13.44 -27.81
N PRO A 182 26.68 14.11 -28.71
CA PRO A 182 26.25 15.33 -29.38
C PRO A 182 24.92 15.15 -30.14
N GLU A 183 24.13 16.23 -30.26
CA GLU A 183 22.76 16.27 -30.80
C GLU A 183 22.59 15.65 -32.20
N GLN A 184 23.68 15.47 -32.96
CA GLN A 184 23.67 14.79 -34.26
C GLN A 184 23.34 13.29 -34.15
N GLU A 185 23.80 12.58 -33.11
CA GLU A 185 23.53 11.13 -32.95
C GLU A 185 22.08 10.85 -32.51
N ARG A 186 21.48 11.76 -31.74
CA ARG A 186 20.08 11.64 -31.30
C ARG A 186 19.09 11.75 -32.45
N ASP A 187 19.38 12.60 -33.43
CA ASP A 187 18.52 12.75 -34.61
C ASP A 187 18.67 11.54 -35.56
N GLU A 188 19.88 10.98 -35.70
CA GLU A 188 20.10 9.76 -36.49
C GLU A 188 19.38 8.53 -35.92
N LEU A 189 19.46 8.31 -34.60
CA LEU A 189 18.77 7.18 -33.95
C LEU A 189 17.25 7.33 -34.04
N SER A 190 16.75 8.56 -33.87
CA SER A 190 15.31 8.87 -33.96
C SER A 190 14.79 8.73 -35.39
N GLN A 191 15.57 9.17 -36.39
CA GLN A 191 15.26 8.97 -37.81
C GLN A 191 15.36 7.51 -38.24
N PHE A 192 16.30 6.74 -37.69
CA PHE A 192 16.41 5.30 -37.92
C PHE A 192 15.20 4.56 -37.35
N MET A 193 14.79 4.86 -36.11
CA MET A 193 13.59 4.29 -35.50
C MET A 193 12.32 4.65 -36.28
N ARG A 194 12.16 5.90 -36.74
CA ARG A 194 11.03 6.32 -37.60
C ARG A 194 11.00 5.55 -38.92
N ARG A 195 12.14 5.41 -39.61
CA ARG A 195 12.23 4.66 -40.88
C ARG A 195 11.87 3.18 -40.70
N GLN A 196 12.32 2.55 -39.62
CA GLN A 196 12.04 1.14 -39.32
C GLN A 196 10.58 0.89 -38.86
N LEU A 197 9.97 1.86 -38.17
CA LEU A 197 8.55 1.79 -37.77
C LEU A 197 7.60 1.91 -38.98
N LEU A 198 7.97 2.72 -39.98
CA LEU A 198 7.17 2.90 -41.20
C LEU A 198 7.27 1.69 -42.15
N SER A 199 8.36 0.93 -42.11
CA SER A 199 8.62 -0.22 -43.00
C SER A 199 7.97 -1.54 -42.56
N HIS A 200 6.83 -1.52 -41.87
CA HIS A 200 5.95 -2.67 -41.55
C HIS A 200 6.68 -4.02 -41.37
N SER A 201 7.46 -4.15 -40.30
CA SER A 201 8.00 -5.46 -39.91
C SER A 201 7.78 -5.69 -38.42
N GLY A 202 6.84 -6.59 -38.11
CA GLY A 202 6.27 -6.88 -36.78
C GLY A 202 7.22 -7.48 -35.74
N ALA A 203 8.51 -7.15 -35.78
CA ALA A 203 9.52 -7.58 -34.83
C ALA A 203 10.63 -6.53 -34.66
N LEU A 204 10.30 -5.24 -34.75
CA LEU A 204 11.28 -4.15 -34.56
C LEU A 204 11.90 -4.21 -33.15
N TYR A 205 11.06 -4.44 -32.14
CA TYR A 205 11.48 -4.58 -30.76
C TYR A 205 12.53 -5.69 -30.60
N ASP A 206 12.27 -6.89 -31.12
CA ASP A 206 13.21 -8.01 -31.01
C ASP A 206 14.51 -7.77 -31.77
N ARG A 207 14.48 -7.08 -32.91
CA ARG A 207 15.70 -6.72 -33.66
C ARG A 207 16.55 -5.70 -32.93
N LEU A 208 15.93 -4.63 -32.42
CA LEU A 208 16.63 -3.60 -31.66
C LEU A 208 17.18 -4.17 -30.35
N LEU A 209 16.38 -4.95 -29.64
CA LEU A 209 16.78 -5.63 -28.42
C LEU A 209 17.96 -6.58 -28.68
N ARG A 210 17.91 -7.37 -29.77
CA ARG A 210 19.02 -8.24 -30.18
C ARG A 210 20.28 -7.47 -30.48
N ALA A 211 20.20 -6.40 -31.26
CA ALA A 211 21.33 -5.57 -31.62
C ALA A 211 21.96 -4.90 -30.38
N MET A 212 21.14 -4.25 -29.54
CA MET A 212 21.61 -3.61 -28.30
C MET A 212 22.32 -4.58 -27.36
N ILE A 213 21.75 -5.77 -27.17
CA ILE A 213 22.34 -6.79 -26.28
C ILE A 213 23.63 -7.36 -26.88
N GLN A 214 23.68 -7.62 -28.19
CA GLN A 214 24.91 -8.10 -28.84
C GLN A 214 26.03 -7.06 -28.76
N THR A 215 25.75 -5.78 -29.01
CA THR A 215 26.72 -4.69 -28.91
C THR A 215 27.20 -4.49 -27.47
N ALA A 216 26.31 -4.57 -26.48
CA ALA A 216 26.70 -4.47 -25.07
C ALA A 216 27.55 -5.66 -24.62
N MET A 217 27.24 -6.87 -25.09
CA MET A 217 28.02 -8.08 -24.79
C MET A 217 29.40 -8.05 -25.45
N SER A 218 29.52 -7.54 -26.69
CA SER A 218 30.82 -7.39 -27.35
C SER A 218 31.70 -6.32 -26.71
N HIS A 219 31.12 -5.20 -26.25
CA HIS A 219 31.85 -4.16 -25.52
C HIS A 219 32.27 -4.55 -24.10
N SER A 220 31.72 -5.66 -23.57
CA SER A 220 31.99 -6.15 -22.21
C SER A 220 32.77 -7.46 -22.19
N ASP A 221 33.41 -7.87 -23.29
CA ASP A 221 34.09 -9.17 -23.42
C ASP A 221 33.22 -10.36 -22.99
N ASN A 222 31.93 -10.34 -23.32
CA ASN A 222 30.90 -11.29 -22.89
C ASN A 222 30.61 -11.37 -21.38
N ASN A 223 31.06 -10.39 -20.59
CA ASN A 223 30.72 -10.28 -19.17
C ASN A 223 29.29 -9.72 -18.99
N GLN A 224 28.35 -10.61 -18.64
CA GLN A 224 26.94 -10.26 -18.47
C GLN A 224 26.67 -9.22 -17.37
N SER A 225 27.49 -9.17 -16.32
CA SER A 225 27.28 -8.17 -15.24
C SER A 225 27.67 -6.77 -15.71
N GLN A 226 28.77 -6.66 -16.46
CA GLN A 226 29.19 -5.40 -17.06
C GLN A 226 28.28 -4.98 -18.20
N ALA A 227 27.86 -5.91 -19.06
CA ALA A 227 26.89 -5.64 -20.12
C ALA A 227 25.54 -5.17 -19.56
N ALA A 228 25.09 -5.72 -18.42
CA ALA A 228 23.84 -5.30 -17.78
C ALA A 228 23.98 -3.89 -17.19
N SER A 229 25.14 -3.60 -16.57
CA SER A 229 25.45 -2.27 -16.06
C SER A 229 25.54 -1.22 -17.18
N LEU A 230 26.14 -1.55 -18.33
CA LEU A 230 26.22 -0.67 -19.51
C LEU A 230 24.84 -0.37 -20.10
N LEU A 231 23.93 -1.35 -20.05
CA LEU A 231 22.55 -1.18 -20.49
C LEU A 231 21.62 -0.57 -19.42
N GLY A 232 22.13 -0.30 -18.21
CA GLY A 232 21.34 0.26 -17.10
C GLY A 232 20.23 -0.67 -16.59
N ILE A 233 20.34 -1.97 -16.79
CA ILE A 233 19.36 -2.98 -16.37
C ILE A 233 19.97 -3.96 -15.37
N SER A 234 19.14 -4.64 -14.59
CA SER A 234 19.64 -5.68 -13.67
C SER A 234 20.27 -6.84 -14.45
N ARG A 235 21.27 -7.51 -13.85
CA ARG A 235 21.85 -8.75 -14.41
C ARG A 235 20.78 -9.81 -14.71
N HIS A 236 19.74 -9.88 -13.86
CA HIS A 236 18.62 -10.78 -14.06
C HIS A 236 17.83 -10.45 -15.33
N THR A 237 17.52 -9.16 -15.54
CA THR A 237 16.83 -8.65 -16.73
C THR A 237 17.62 -8.94 -18.02
N LEU A 238 18.93 -8.66 -18.02
CA LEU A 238 19.78 -8.96 -19.17
C LEU A 238 19.81 -10.47 -19.47
N ARG A 239 19.91 -11.31 -18.44
CA ARG A 239 19.92 -12.76 -18.58
C ARG A 239 18.61 -13.28 -19.18
N THR A 240 17.48 -12.73 -18.75
CA THR A 240 16.16 -13.05 -19.33
C THR A 240 16.10 -12.68 -20.81
N HIS A 241 16.63 -11.53 -21.21
CA HIS A 241 16.68 -11.15 -22.63
C HIS A 241 17.66 -12.00 -23.45
N LEU A 242 18.85 -12.34 -22.90
CA LEU A 242 19.81 -13.24 -23.56
C LEU A 242 19.26 -14.65 -23.77
N ALA A 243 18.45 -15.14 -22.81
CA ALA A 243 17.69 -16.37 -22.95
C ALA A 243 16.62 -16.22 -24.04
N HIS A 244 15.85 -15.13 -24.06
CA HIS A 244 14.83 -14.88 -25.10
C HIS A 244 15.44 -14.83 -26.52
N LEU A 245 16.65 -14.28 -26.64
CA LEU A 245 17.39 -14.18 -27.90
C LEU A 245 18.09 -15.47 -28.33
N GLY A 246 18.13 -16.50 -27.47
CA GLY A 246 18.77 -17.80 -27.75
C GLY A 246 20.30 -17.80 -27.68
N VAL A 247 20.91 -16.70 -27.21
CA VAL A 247 22.38 -16.55 -27.07
C VAL A 247 22.90 -17.34 -25.87
N ILE A 248 22.08 -17.47 -24.84
CA ILE A 248 22.27 -18.43 -23.75
C ILE A 248 21.19 -19.50 -23.91
N LYS A 249 21.54 -20.78 -23.73
CA LYS A 249 20.57 -21.87 -23.81
C LYS A 249 19.38 -21.58 -22.89
N GLN A 250 18.21 -21.34 -23.49
CA GLN A 250 16.95 -21.49 -22.78
C GLN A 250 16.86 -22.94 -22.32
N ARG A 251 16.72 -23.19 -21.03
CA ARG A 251 16.39 -24.52 -20.56
C ARG A 251 14.91 -24.76 -20.81
N ARG A 252 14.55 -25.08 -22.05
CA ARG A 252 13.28 -25.72 -22.41
C ARG A 252 13.49 -26.73 -23.52
N ARG A 253 12.93 -27.92 -23.33
CA ARG A 253 12.09 -28.56 -24.34
C ARG A 253 10.85 -29.15 -23.67
N PRO A 254 9.64 -28.93 -24.22
CA PRO A 254 8.53 -29.84 -24.08
C PRO A 254 8.71 -31.02 -25.05
N GLY A 255 8.42 -32.25 -24.58
CA GLY A 255 8.33 -33.44 -25.42
C GLY A 255 9.57 -34.32 -25.49
N GLU A 256 9.97 -34.93 -24.37
CA GLU A 256 10.56 -36.28 -24.28
C GLU A 256 10.68 -36.64 -22.80
N ALA A 257 10.15 -37.80 -22.42
CA ALA A 257 10.06 -38.24 -21.03
C ALA A 257 11.33 -38.99 -20.61
N VAL A 258 12.14 -38.45 -19.68
CA VAL A 258 13.12 -39.14 -18.79
C VAL A 258 13.43 -38.18 -17.59
N PRO A 259 13.70 -38.66 -16.35
CA PRO A 259 13.21 -38.01 -15.12
C PRO A 259 14.14 -37.02 -14.38
N THR A 260 13.47 -36.11 -13.65
CA THR A 260 13.76 -35.44 -12.35
C THR A 260 15.12 -34.78 -12.07
N ALA A 261 15.13 -33.44 -12.17
CA ALA A 261 15.75 -32.54 -11.20
C ALA A 261 14.82 -31.31 -11.03
N PRO A 262 14.56 -30.81 -9.80
CA PRO A 262 13.51 -29.84 -9.54
C PRO A 262 13.84 -28.46 -10.15
N ARG A 263 12.86 -27.83 -10.80
CA ARG A 263 12.90 -26.40 -11.15
C ARG A 263 12.92 -25.60 -9.85
N GLU A 264 13.79 -24.60 -9.74
CA GLU A 264 13.71 -23.61 -8.66
C GLU A 264 12.31 -22.98 -8.67
N ARG A 265 11.59 -23.12 -7.55
CA ARG A 265 10.23 -22.58 -7.36
C ARG A 265 10.33 -21.34 -6.48
N GLU A 266 9.49 -20.33 -6.71
CA GLU A 266 9.45 -19.13 -5.87
C GLU A 266 8.20 -19.15 -4.98
N LEU A 267 8.37 -18.81 -3.70
CA LEU A 267 7.30 -18.58 -2.74
C LEU A 267 7.35 -17.11 -2.31
N ARG A 268 6.34 -16.32 -2.68
CA ARG A 268 6.24 -14.90 -2.30
C ARG A 268 5.28 -14.73 -1.14
N ILE A 269 5.78 -14.25 0.00
CA ILE A 269 5.03 -14.11 1.25
C ILE A 269 4.79 -12.63 1.54
N GLY A 270 3.51 -12.24 1.58
CA GLY A 270 3.08 -10.97 2.15
C GLY A 270 2.95 -11.05 3.66
N TYR A 271 3.56 -10.14 4.40
CA TYR A 271 3.48 -10.14 5.86
C TYR A 271 3.35 -8.72 6.44
N GLN A 272 2.84 -8.68 7.68
CA GLN A 272 2.95 -7.52 8.56
C GLN A 272 4.06 -7.80 9.56
N ARG A 273 4.89 -6.80 9.89
CA ARG A 273 6.11 -6.99 10.70
C ARG A 273 5.88 -7.65 12.07
N PHE A 274 4.74 -7.41 12.70
CA PHE A 274 4.41 -7.99 14.00
C PHE A 274 3.65 -9.32 13.86
N GLY A 275 3.98 -10.27 14.74
CA GLY A 275 3.31 -11.56 14.85
C GLY A 275 4.16 -12.72 14.35
N ASN A 276 3.51 -13.85 14.10
CA ASN A 276 4.19 -15.12 13.85
C ASN A 276 5.04 -15.12 12.57
N LEU A 277 4.53 -14.56 11.45
CA LEU A 277 5.33 -14.42 10.22
C LEU A 277 6.57 -13.52 10.40
N GLY A 278 6.49 -12.48 11.22
CA GLY A 278 7.64 -11.64 11.53
C GLY A 278 8.74 -12.41 12.25
N VAL A 279 8.38 -13.20 13.26
CA VAL A 279 9.33 -14.08 13.98
C VAL A 279 9.84 -15.20 13.08
N LEU A 280 8.98 -15.78 12.24
CA LEU A 280 9.35 -16.82 11.29
C LEU A 280 10.43 -16.34 10.32
N LYS A 281 10.24 -15.13 9.76
CA LYS A 281 11.22 -14.45 8.89
C LYS A 281 12.52 -14.13 9.64
N ALA A 282 12.41 -13.55 10.85
CA ALA A 282 13.59 -13.19 11.64
C ALA A 282 14.47 -14.43 11.97
N ARG A 283 13.86 -15.61 12.07
CA ARG A 283 14.55 -16.89 12.32
C ARG A 283 14.98 -17.62 11.04
N GLN A 284 14.63 -17.13 9.86
CA GLN A 284 14.96 -17.70 8.55
C GLN A 284 14.58 -19.20 8.39
N LEU A 285 13.53 -19.64 9.09
CA LEU A 285 13.17 -21.07 9.14
C LEU A 285 12.63 -21.59 7.81
N LEU A 286 11.93 -20.75 7.05
CA LEU A 286 11.40 -21.14 5.75
C LEU A 286 12.52 -21.26 4.72
N GLU A 287 13.43 -20.28 4.68
CA GLU A 287 14.58 -20.27 3.79
C GLU A 287 15.44 -21.53 3.97
N GLN A 288 15.68 -21.94 5.22
CA GLN A 288 16.39 -23.17 5.54
C GLN A 288 15.61 -24.42 5.10
N SER A 289 14.33 -24.51 5.48
CA SER A 289 13.51 -25.70 5.21
C SER A 289 13.17 -25.89 3.72
N PHE A 290 13.02 -24.79 2.99
CA PHE A 290 12.58 -24.76 1.60
C PHE A 290 13.75 -24.66 0.61
N GLY A 291 14.92 -24.20 1.04
CA GLY A 291 16.15 -24.29 0.26
C GLY A 291 16.47 -25.73 -0.15
N GLU A 292 16.25 -26.71 0.75
CA GLU A 292 16.42 -28.15 0.45
C GLU A 292 15.43 -28.68 -0.60
N LEU A 293 14.25 -28.05 -0.71
CA LEU A 293 13.23 -28.36 -1.70
C LEU A 293 13.41 -27.59 -3.01
N GLY A 294 14.47 -26.78 -3.13
CA GLY A 294 14.71 -25.91 -4.28
C GLY A 294 13.68 -24.78 -4.40
N VAL A 295 13.13 -24.31 -3.27
CA VAL A 295 12.15 -23.23 -3.23
C VAL A 295 12.79 -21.97 -2.64
N ASN A 296 12.80 -20.88 -3.40
CA ASN A 296 13.27 -19.57 -2.98
C ASN A 296 12.14 -18.78 -2.29
N VAL A 297 12.38 -18.27 -1.09
CA VAL A 297 11.38 -17.54 -0.29
C VAL A 297 11.63 -16.04 -0.40
N LEU A 298 10.61 -15.29 -0.80
CA LEU A 298 10.64 -13.84 -0.95
C LEU A 298 9.63 -13.20 -0.01
N TRP A 299 10.05 -12.18 0.74
CA TRP A 299 9.19 -11.49 1.70
C TRP A 299 8.84 -10.08 1.22
N SER A 300 7.56 -9.73 1.30
CA SER A 300 7.04 -8.39 1.01
C SER A 300 6.23 -7.86 2.17
N GLU A 301 6.60 -6.68 2.66
CA GLU A 301 5.89 -6.03 3.78
C GLU A 301 4.66 -5.29 3.28
N TYR A 302 3.55 -5.41 4.03
CA TYR A 302 2.33 -4.64 3.80
C TYR A 302 1.88 -3.91 5.06
N PRO A 303 1.34 -2.68 4.94
CA PRO A 303 0.92 -1.89 6.09
C PRO A 303 -0.37 -2.40 6.75
N ALA A 304 -1.24 -3.10 6.01
CA ALA A 304 -2.47 -3.69 6.53
C ALA A 304 -3.02 -4.80 5.60
N GLY A 305 -4.00 -5.54 6.13
CA GLY A 305 -4.64 -6.68 5.45
C GLY A 305 -5.26 -6.35 4.08
N PRO A 306 -5.98 -5.22 3.88
CA PRO A 306 -6.56 -4.90 2.58
C PRO A 306 -5.53 -4.77 1.44
N GLN A 307 -4.38 -4.16 1.70
CA GLN A 307 -3.30 -3.99 0.72
C GLN A 307 -2.66 -5.34 0.39
N LEU A 308 -2.41 -6.17 1.41
CA LEU A 308 -1.90 -7.53 1.24
C LEU A 308 -2.85 -8.38 0.40
N LEU A 309 -4.15 -8.30 0.64
CA LEU A 309 -5.17 -9.02 -0.13
C LEU A 309 -5.27 -8.55 -1.58
N GLN A 310 -5.02 -7.26 -1.85
CA GLN A 310 -4.96 -6.74 -3.21
C GLN A 310 -3.76 -7.31 -3.96
N ALA A 311 -2.59 -7.36 -3.32
CA ALA A 311 -1.40 -8.01 -3.88
C ALA A 311 -1.62 -9.51 -4.11
N LEU A 312 -2.29 -10.20 -3.18
CA LEU A 312 -2.67 -11.60 -3.35
C LEU A 312 -3.65 -11.77 -4.53
N ALA A 313 -4.59 -10.85 -4.74
CA ALA A 313 -5.51 -10.89 -5.88
C ALA A 313 -4.80 -10.67 -7.23
N ASN A 314 -3.73 -9.88 -7.23
CA ASN A 314 -2.98 -9.49 -8.42
C ASN A 314 -1.83 -10.45 -8.79
N ASP A 315 -1.70 -11.59 -8.11
CA ASP A 315 -0.58 -12.52 -8.30
C ASP A 315 0.80 -11.88 -8.02
N GLU A 316 0.85 -10.93 -7.08
CA GLU A 316 2.11 -10.33 -6.60
C GLU A 316 2.71 -11.13 -5.45
N ILE A 317 1.85 -11.78 -4.64
CA ILE A 317 2.21 -12.69 -3.56
C ILE A 317 1.40 -14.00 -3.65
N ASP A 318 1.90 -15.04 -3.00
CA ASP A 318 1.32 -16.39 -3.01
C ASP A 318 0.68 -16.78 -1.67
N PHE A 319 1.21 -16.23 -0.58
CA PHE A 319 0.76 -16.49 0.78
C PHE A 319 0.80 -15.22 1.62
N GLY A 320 -0.05 -15.11 2.63
CA GLY A 320 0.10 -14.04 3.61
C GLY A 320 -0.84 -14.14 4.81
N THR A 321 -0.80 -13.12 5.66
CA THR A 321 -1.59 -13.04 6.89
C THR A 321 -2.48 -11.81 6.93
N THR A 322 -3.68 -11.94 7.49
CA THR A 322 -4.62 -10.84 7.66
C THR A 322 -5.59 -11.09 8.82
N GLY A 323 -6.22 -10.02 9.32
CA GLY A 323 -7.30 -10.13 10.29
C GLY A 323 -8.59 -10.73 9.74
N GLU A 324 -9.60 -10.86 10.60
CA GLU A 324 -10.91 -11.46 10.31
C GLU A 324 -11.73 -10.75 9.23
N ALA A 325 -11.76 -9.40 9.22
CA ALA A 325 -12.63 -8.67 8.31
C ALA A 325 -12.15 -8.65 6.83
N PRO A 326 -10.87 -8.39 6.51
CA PRO A 326 -10.45 -8.20 5.12
C PRO A 326 -10.70 -9.40 4.17
N PRO A 327 -10.46 -10.66 4.55
CA PRO A 327 -10.76 -11.82 3.71
C PRO A 327 -12.21 -11.87 3.22
N ILE A 328 -13.17 -11.50 4.07
CA ILE A 328 -14.59 -11.52 3.73
C ILE A 328 -14.88 -10.52 2.60
N PHE A 329 -14.30 -9.31 2.67
CA PHE A 329 -14.43 -8.32 1.60
C PHE A 329 -13.75 -8.76 0.30
N ALA A 330 -12.62 -9.46 0.40
CA ALA A 330 -11.94 -10.01 -0.77
C ALA A 330 -12.76 -11.16 -1.41
N GLN A 331 -13.31 -12.07 -0.61
CA GLN A 331 -14.20 -13.12 -1.07
C GLN A 331 -15.43 -12.54 -1.76
N ALA A 332 -16.03 -11.48 -1.21
CA ALA A 332 -17.18 -10.84 -1.84
C ALA A 332 -16.87 -10.27 -3.24
N ARG A 333 -15.60 -10.04 -3.61
CA ARG A 333 -15.18 -9.54 -4.93
C ARG A 333 -14.71 -10.65 -5.90
N ASP A 334 -15.15 -11.89 -5.69
CA ASP A 334 -14.75 -13.07 -6.47
C ASP A 334 -13.25 -13.37 -6.44
N ASN A 335 -12.55 -12.97 -5.38
CA ASN A 335 -11.16 -13.39 -5.20
C ASN A 335 -11.11 -14.88 -4.83
N ALA A 336 -10.35 -15.67 -5.60
CA ALA A 336 -10.14 -17.11 -5.40
C ALA A 336 -9.18 -17.42 -4.24
N LEU A 337 -9.39 -16.77 -3.09
CA LEU A 337 -8.59 -16.99 -1.89
C LEU A 337 -9.02 -18.26 -1.15
N LEU A 338 -8.08 -18.84 -0.40
CA LEU A 338 -8.31 -19.91 0.56
C LEU A 338 -7.77 -19.52 1.94
N TYR A 339 -8.53 -19.82 2.99
CA TYR A 339 -8.06 -19.85 4.37
C TYR A 339 -7.29 -21.16 4.59
N VAL A 340 -6.03 -21.02 4.98
CA VAL A 340 -5.11 -22.14 5.23
C VAL A 340 -5.12 -22.52 6.71
N ALA A 341 -4.99 -21.52 7.56
CA ALA A 341 -4.87 -21.70 9.00
C ALA A 341 -5.29 -20.41 9.72
N TRP A 342 -5.38 -20.45 11.04
CA TRP A 342 -5.77 -19.32 11.86
C TRP A 342 -5.06 -19.30 13.22
N GLU A 343 -5.06 -18.15 13.89
CA GLU A 343 -4.56 -17.98 15.26
C GLU A 343 -5.71 -17.79 16.26
N PRO A 344 -5.60 -18.31 17.49
CA PRO A 344 -6.57 -18.14 18.57
C PRO A 344 -7.04 -16.69 18.79
N PRO A 345 -8.24 -16.48 19.37
CA PRO A 345 -8.76 -15.14 19.63
C PRO A 345 -7.77 -14.27 20.43
N ALA A 346 -7.68 -13.00 20.05
CA ALA A 346 -6.83 -12.00 20.68
C ALA A 346 -7.60 -10.69 20.98
N PRO A 347 -8.72 -10.75 21.73
CA PRO A 347 -9.57 -9.59 22.00
C PRO A 347 -8.82 -8.45 22.74
N ARG A 348 -7.82 -8.79 23.55
CA ARG A 348 -7.01 -7.81 24.28
C ARG A 348 -5.95 -7.11 23.42
N SER A 349 -5.65 -7.64 22.24
CA SER A 349 -4.67 -7.04 21.31
C SER A 349 -5.23 -5.87 20.50
N VAL A 350 -6.48 -5.47 20.75
CA VAL A 350 -7.17 -4.33 20.13
C VAL A 350 -7.90 -3.56 21.20
N ALA A 351 -7.81 -2.23 21.16
CA ALA A 351 -8.49 -1.38 22.13
C ALA A 351 -8.72 0.04 21.60
N MET A 352 -9.71 0.70 22.21
CA MET A 352 -9.81 2.15 22.20
C MET A 352 -9.00 2.71 23.36
N VAL A 353 -8.11 3.66 23.08
CA VAL A 353 -7.33 4.39 24.08
C VAL A 353 -7.67 5.87 24.07
N VAL A 354 -7.57 6.50 25.23
CA VAL A 354 -7.78 7.94 25.45
C VAL A 354 -6.63 8.52 26.28
N PRO A 355 -6.37 9.83 26.24
CA PRO A 355 -5.39 10.45 27.13
C PRO A 355 -5.71 10.17 28.59
N ASN A 356 -4.69 9.98 29.42
CA ASN A 356 -4.90 9.71 30.84
C ASN A 356 -5.66 10.84 31.56
N ALA A 357 -5.38 12.07 31.17
CA ALA A 357 -6.07 13.27 31.65
C ALA A 357 -7.48 13.47 31.04
N SER A 358 -7.93 12.63 30.11
CA SER A 358 -9.23 12.80 29.45
C SER A 358 -10.40 12.46 30.38
N ASP A 359 -11.44 13.30 30.28
CA ASP A 359 -12.72 13.13 30.97
C ASP A 359 -13.55 11.95 30.44
N ILE A 360 -13.17 11.35 29.30
CA ILE A 360 -13.88 10.23 28.66
C ILE A 360 -13.58 8.93 29.42
N ARG A 361 -14.30 8.65 30.50
CA ARG A 361 -14.18 7.47 31.36
C ARG A 361 -15.01 6.29 30.87
N THR A 362 -16.10 6.52 30.13
CA THR A 362 -16.97 5.45 29.62
C THR A 362 -17.32 5.63 28.13
N PRO A 363 -17.70 4.55 27.42
CA PRO A 363 -18.12 4.64 26.02
C PRO A 363 -19.29 5.61 25.75
N GLN A 364 -20.19 5.82 26.72
CA GLN A 364 -21.33 6.73 26.59
C GLN A 364 -20.89 8.20 26.41
N GLN A 365 -19.68 8.55 26.86
CA GLN A 365 -19.12 9.89 26.76
C GLN A 365 -18.43 10.16 25.40
N LEU A 366 -18.48 9.20 24.47
CA LEU A 366 -17.91 9.33 23.12
C LEU A 366 -18.76 10.23 22.19
N ARG A 367 -20.00 10.57 22.56
CA ARG A 367 -20.86 11.42 21.73
C ARG A 367 -20.19 12.76 21.41
N GLY A 368 -20.08 13.07 20.12
CA GLY A 368 -19.45 14.26 19.56
C GLY A 368 -17.91 14.23 19.53
N LYS A 369 -17.27 13.18 20.08
CA LYS A 369 -15.82 13.06 20.16
C LYS A 369 -15.21 12.59 18.84
N ARG A 370 -13.95 12.93 18.64
CA ARG A 370 -13.14 12.56 17.48
C ARG A 370 -12.37 11.28 17.77
N ILE A 371 -12.57 10.27 16.94
CA ILE A 371 -11.99 8.93 17.13
C ILE A 371 -11.13 8.60 15.92
N ALA A 372 -9.83 8.43 16.15
CA ALA A 372 -8.87 8.08 15.11
C ALA A 372 -8.82 6.56 14.89
N LEU A 373 -8.87 6.10 13.64
CA LEU A 373 -8.69 4.68 13.29
C LEU A 373 -8.31 4.43 11.83
N ASN A 374 -7.80 3.23 11.54
CA ASN A 374 -7.57 2.80 10.15
C ASN A 374 -8.87 2.26 9.52
N LYS A 375 -9.24 2.78 8.34
CA LYS A 375 -10.48 2.43 7.65
C LYS A 375 -10.50 0.96 7.24
N GLY A 376 -11.56 0.24 7.63
CA GLY A 376 -11.78 -1.16 7.22
C GLY A 376 -10.89 -2.19 7.94
N SER A 377 -10.27 -1.82 9.04
CA SER A 377 -9.49 -2.70 9.91
C SER A 377 -10.35 -3.39 10.99
N ASN A 378 -9.79 -4.38 11.70
CA ASN A 378 -10.48 -5.04 12.83
C ASN A 378 -10.89 -4.03 13.91
N VAL A 379 -10.12 -2.96 14.12
CA VAL A 379 -10.50 -1.94 15.10
C VAL A 379 -11.66 -1.05 14.64
N HIS A 380 -11.93 -0.99 13.33
CA HIS A 380 -13.15 -0.36 12.82
C HIS A 380 -14.39 -1.16 13.22
N TRP A 381 -14.30 -2.49 13.13
CA TRP A 381 -15.35 -3.39 13.61
C TRP A 381 -15.54 -3.28 15.13
N LEU A 382 -14.45 -3.24 15.89
CA LEU A 382 -14.50 -3.02 17.34
C LEU A 382 -15.17 -1.68 17.69
N LEU A 383 -14.89 -0.60 16.96
CA LEU A 383 -15.54 0.69 17.21
C LEU A 383 -17.07 0.58 17.08
N VAL A 384 -17.57 -0.11 16.05
CA VAL A 384 -19.01 -0.30 15.87
C VAL A 384 -19.60 -1.00 17.09
N GLN A 385 -18.97 -2.06 17.58
CA GLN A 385 -19.43 -2.78 18.77
C GLN A 385 -19.41 -1.91 20.04
N ILE A 386 -18.33 -1.14 20.26
CA ILE A 386 -18.23 -0.22 21.42
C ILE A 386 -19.35 0.84 21.38
N LEU A 387 -19.67 1.38 20.21
CA LEU A 387 -20.72 2.39 20.07
C LEU A 387 -22.11 1.79 20.25
N GLU A 388 -22.39 0.62 19.67
CA GLU A 388 -23.68 -0.08 19.81
C GLU A 388 -24.01 -0.33 21.29
N GLU A 389 -23.04 -0.85 22.07
CA GLU A 389 -23.20 -1.05 23.52
C GLU A 389 -23.43 0.24 24.30
N ALA A 390 -22.89 1.36 23.81
CA ALA A 390 -23.08 2.68 24.39
C ALA A 390 -24.43 3.32 24.00
N GLY A 391 -25.24 2.66 23.16
CA GLY A 391 -26.44 3.24 22.57
C GLY A 391 -26.14 4.39 21.59
N LEU A 392 -24.97 4.34 20.95
CA LEU A 392 -24.49 5.33 20.00
C LEU A 392 -24.37 4.71 18.60
N GLY A 393 -24.64 5.50 17.57
CA GLY A 393 -24.31 5.18 16.18
C GLY A 393 -22.97 5.79 15.76
N LEU A 394 -22.45 5.34 14.61
CA LEU A 394 -21.27 5.97 13.99
C LEU A 394 -21.47 7.47 13.70
N ASN A 395 -22.73 7.91 13.49
CA ASN A 395 -23.07 9.32 13.28
C ASN A 395 -22.99 10.17 14.55
N ASP A 396 -22.94 9.55 15.73
CA ASP A 396 -22.80 10.25 17.01
C ASP A 396 -21.35 10.60 17.33
N VAL A 397 -20.38 10.14 16.54
CA VAL A 397 -18.95 10.40 16.72
C VAL A 397 -18.33 10.95 15.43
N LYS A 398 -17.16 11.56 15.52
CA LYS A 398 -16.38 12.04 14.36
C LYS A 398 -15.23 11.09 14.09
N VAL A 399 -15.33 10.27 13.05
CA VAL A 399 -14.24 9.35 12.68
C VAL A 399 -13.14 10.08 11.90
N VAL A 400 -11.89 9.94 12.36
CA VAL A 400 -10.69 10.45 11.69
C VAL A 400 -9.89 9.26 11.15
N TYR A 401 -9.78 9.13 9.83
CA TYR A 401 -9.08 8.00 9.24
C TYR A 401 -7.56 8.25 9.20
N THR A 402 -6.81 7.45 9.97
CA THR A 402 -5.35 7.51 10.04
C THR A 402 -4.78 6.13 10.40
N PRO A 403 -3.58 5.76 9.89
CA PRO A 403 -2.85 4.62 10.43
C PRO A 403 -2.58 4.80 11.93
N PRO A 404 -2.51 3.70 12.72
CA PRO A 404 -2.13 3.78 14.12
C PRO A 404 -0.66 4.18 14.21
N LYS A 405 -0.35 5.00 15.20
CA LYS A 405 1.02 5.40 15.51
C LYS A 405 1.17 5.67 16.99
N TYR A 406 2.39 5.46 17.46
CA TYR A 406 2.83 5.82 18.80
C TYR A 406 4.36 6.02 18.75
N PRO A 407 4.94 7.04 19.42
CA PRO A 407 4.29 8.06 20.26
C PRO A 407 3.41 9.04 19.47
N LEU A 408 2.42 9.61 20.15
CA LEU A 408 1.56 10.65 19.58
C LEU A 408 2.25 12.02 19.65
N THR A 409 2.13 12.81 18.59
CA THR A 409 2.61 14.20 18.52
C THR A 409 1.56 15.16 19.07
N ALA A 410 1.94 16.42 19.38
CA ALA A 410 0.99 17.45 19.78
C ALA A 410 -0.16 17.64 18.77
N SER A 411 0.14 17.55 17.47
CA SER A 411 -0.88 17.62 16.42
C SER A 411 -1.88 16.47 16.48
N ASP A 412 -1.48 15.29 16.95
CA ASP A 412 -2.37 14.13 17.04
C ASP A 412 -3.38 14.32 18.16
N TYR A 413 -2.91 14.78 19.33
CA TYR A 413 -3.78 15.14 20.46
C TYR A 413 -4.75 16.27 20.09
N LEU A 414 -4.37 17.16 19.18
CA LEU A 414 -5.27 18.16 18.64
C LEU A 414 -6.25 17.59 17.61
N ALA A 415 -5.94 16.49 16.93
CA ALA A 415 -6.76 15.92 15.86
C ALA A 415 -7.85 14.97 16.37
N ALA A 416 -7.59 14.20 17.44
CA ALA A 416 -8.51 13.21 17.97
C ALA A 416 -8.56 13.20 19.50
N ASP A 417 -9.70 12.77 20.05
CA ASP A 417 -9.94 12.65 21.49
C ASP A 417 -9.76 11.20 21.99
N ALA A 418 -9.83 10.23 21.07
CA ALA A 418 -9.58 8.81 21.29
C ALA A 418 -8.93 8.17 20.06
N TRP A 419 -8.17 7.08 20.25
CA TRP A 419 -7.52 6.33 19.18
C TRP A 419 -7.87 4.85 19.29
N MET A 420 -8.20 4.25 18.15
CA MET A 420 -8.29 2.82 18.01
C MET A 420 -6.92 2.27 17.66
N MET A 421 -6.38 1.40 18.51
CA MET A 421 -5.04 0.84 18.36
C MET A 421 -5.06 -0.68 18.42
N TRP A 422 -4.02 -1.29 17.87
CA TRP A 422 -3.74 -2.71 17.97
C TRP A 422 -2.29 -2.96 18.31
N ASP A 423 -1.99 -4.17 18.79
CA ASP A 423 -0.62 -4.59 19.09
C ASP A 423 0.26 -4.61 17.82
N PRO A 424 1.52 -4.15 17.91
CA PRO A 424 2.27 -3.84 19.14
C PRO A 424 2.20 -2.37 19.59
N VAL A 425 1.59 -1.50 18.78
CA VAL A 425 1.47 -0.06 19.06
C VAL A 425 0.64 0.19 20.32
N LEU A 426 -0.40 -0.63 20.55
CA LEU A 426 -1.21 -0.58 21.77
C LEU A 426 -0.40 -0.85 23.05
N SER A 427 0.46 -1.87 23.05
CA SER A 427 1.35 -2.13 24.20
C SER A 427 2.31 -0.97 24.48
N ALA A 428 2.88 -0.37 23.43
CA ALA A 428 3.75 0.80 23.59
C ALA A 428 3.00 2.01 24.17
N ALA A 429 1.77 2.24 23.69
CA ALA A 429 0.89 3.28 24.20
C ALA A 429 0.55 3.08 25.68
N GLU A 430 0.16 1.87 26.11
CA GLU A 430 -0.18 1.58 27.50
C GLU A 430 1.03 1.74 28.45
N LYS A 431 2.21 1.27 28.03
CA LYS A 431 3.41 1.32 28.88
C LYS A 431 3.87 2.75 29.16
N SER A 432 3.61 3.68 28.24
CA SER A 432 4.03 5.07 28.35
C SER A 432 3.36 5.86 29.48
N SER A 433 2.26 5.37 30.05
CA SER A 433 1.44 6.10 31.02
C SER A 433 0.88 7.46 30.52
N THR A 434 0.88 7.70 29.20
CA THR A 434 0.24 8.90 28.60
C THR A 434 -1.20 8.63 28.17
N LEU A 435 -1.51 7.38 27.83
CA LEU A 435 -2.79 6.91 27.38
C LEU A 435 -3.31 5.81 28.32
N ARG A 436 -4.63 5.68 28.43
CA ARG A 436 -5.30 4.53 29.05
C ARG A 436 -6.28 3.88 28.10
N VAL A 437 -6.48 2.59 28.30
CA VAL A 437 -7.55 1.83 27.66
C VAL A 437 -8.90 2.30 28.17
N LEU A 438 -9.81 2.62 27.25
CA LEU A 438 -11.22 2.86 27.52
C LEU A 438 -12.05 1.58 27.36
N ALA A 439 -11.79 0.82 26.30
CA ALA A 439 -12.48 -0.44 26.01
C ALA A 439 -11.59 -1.36 25.15
N THR A 440 -11.53 -2.64 25.50
CA THR A 440 -10.84 -3.69 24.74
C THR A 440 -11.83 -4.40 23.80
N GLY A 441 -11.31 -5.32 22.99
CA GLY A 441 -12.14 -6.26 22.23
C GLY A 441 -12.83 -7.34 23.04
N GLU A 442 -12.60 -7.44 24.37
CA GLU A 442 -13.21 -8.49 25.19
C GLU A 442 -14.72 -8.41 25.20
N GLY A 443 -15.38 -9.55 24.96
CA GLY A 443 -16.83 -9.64 24.82
C GLY A 443 -17.40 -9.06 23.52
N ARG A 444 -16.56 -8.45 22.67
CA ARG A 444 -16.98 -7.70 21.46
C ARG A 444 -16.51 -8.33 20.16
N VAL A 445 -15.22 -8.64 20.09
CA VAL A 445 -14.57 -9.15 18.87
C VAL A 445 -13.56 -10.23 19.22
N ASN A 446 -13.42 -11.24 18.37
CA ASN A 446 -12.41 -12.27 18.60
C ASN A 446 -11.02 -11.81 18.15
N ASN A 447 -10.94 -10.98 17.10
CA ASN A 447 -9.68 -10.47 16.56
C ASN A 447 -8.72 -11.60 16.13
N HIS A 448 -9.25 -12.57 15.37
CA HIS A 448 -8.44 -13.64 14.80
C HIS A 448 -7.45 -13.10 13.76
N GLN A 449 -6.37 -13.85 13.57
CA GLN A 449 -5.52 -13.77 12.38
C GLN A 449 -5.75 -15.01 11.53
N PHE A 450 -5.81 -14.82 10.23
CA PHE A 450 -5.96 -15.86 9.23
C PHE A 450 -4.73 -15.86 8.32
N TYR A 451 -4.30 -17.06 7.98
CA TYR A 451 -3.33 -17.34 6.95
C TYR A 451 -4.06 -17.70 5.67
N ILE A 452 -3.67 -17.06 4.57
CA ILE A 452 -4.40 -17.13 3.32
C ILE A 452 -3.47 -17.34 2.14
N THR A 453 -4.00 -17.98 1.10
CA THR A 453 -3.31 -18.23 -0.17
C THR A 453 -4.30 -18.16 -1.32
N ARG A 454 -3.82 -18.26 -2.56
CA ARG A 454 -4.68 -18.42 -3.75
C ARG A 454 -5.01 -19.89 -3.96
N ARG A 455 -6.24 -20.17 -4.38
CA ARG A 455 -6.70 -21.53 -4.71
C ARG A 455 -5.79 -22.24 -5.71
N GLN A 456 -5.43 -21.55 -6.79
CA GLN A 456 -4.55 -22.10 -7.82
C GLN A 456 -3.16 -22.43 -7.27
N TYR A 457 -2.60 -21.57 -6.42
CA TYR A 457 -1.29 -21.79 -5.83
C TYR A 457 -1.30 -22.99 -4.88
N ALA A 458 -2.30 -23.09 -4.01
CA ALA A 458 -2.45 -24.22 -3.09
C ALA A 458 -2.64 -25.56 -3.80
N GLN A 459 -3.36 -25.59 -4.94
CA GLN A 459 -3.53 -26.79 -5.75
C GLN A 459 -2.24 -27.27 -6.43
N GLN A 460 -1.33 -26.34 -6.75
CA GLN A 460 -0.07 -26.64 -7.43
C GLN A 460 1.11 -26.85 -6.46
N ASN A 461 0.99 -26.39 -5.22
CA ASN A 461 2.08 -26.33 -4.26
C ASN A 461 1.63 -26.76 -2.85
N GLU A 462 0.85 -27.83 -2.76
CA GLU A 462 0.24 -28.31 -1.50
C GLU A 462 1.28 -28.61 -0.42
N GLU A 463 2.42 -29.18 -0.82
CA GLU A 463 3.57 -29.48 0.04
C GLU A 463 4.23 -28.20 0.60
N ILE A 464 4.25 -27.11 -0.17
CA ILE A 464 4.76 -25.82 0.30
C ILE A 464 3.79 -25.26 1.32
N ILE A 465 2.48 -25.29 1.05
CA ILE A 465 1.46 -24.81 2.00
C ILE A 465 1.52 -25.60 3.31
N ALA A 466 1.60 -26.93 3.24
CA ALA A 466 1.75 -27.78 4.43
C ALA A 466 3.03 -27.46 5.21
N GLY A 467 4.15 -27.24 4.52
CA GLY A 467 5.42 -26.83 5.15
C GLY A 467 5.34 -25.47 5.84
N ILE A 468 4.66 -24.48 5.23
CA ILE A 468 4.45 -23.17 5.86
C ILE A 468 3.62 -23.33 7.13
N VAL A 469 2.52 -24.09 7.08
CA VAL A 469 1.67 -24.33 8.27
C VAL A 469 2.47 -25.01 9.39
N ALA A 470 3.27 -26.02 9.07
CA ALA A 470 4.13 -26.69 10.05
C ALA A 470 5.14 -25.71 10.69
N ALA A 471 5.76 -24.85 9.88
CA ALA A 471 6.70 -23.83 10.36
C ALA A 471 6.02 -22.76 11.23
N LEU A 472 4.80 -22.34 10.88
CA LEU A 472 3.97 -21.43 11.66
C LEU A 472 3.56 -22.04 13.01
N VAL A 473 3.20 -23.33 13.05
CA VAL A 473 2.90 -24.05 14.29
C VAL A 473 4.12 -24.11 15.21
N LYS A 474 5.30 -24.45 14.67
CA LYS A 474 6.56 -24.49 15.43
C LYS A 474 6.92 -23.10 15.96
N THR A 475 6.81 -22.07 15.13
CA THR A 475 7.11 -20.69 15.49
C THR A 475 6.12 -20.16 16.54
N GLY A 476 4.84 -20.46 16.40
CA GLY A 476 3.82 -20.11 17.39
C GLY A 476 4.10 -20.69 18.78
N LYS A 477 4.48 -21.98 18.85
CA LYS A 477 4.90 -22.63 20.10
C LYS A 477 6.16 -21.99 20.70
N PHE A 478 7.11 -21.59 19.86
CA PHE A 478 8.30 -20.88 20.30
C PHE A 478 7.95 -19.51 20.89
N ILE A 479 7.12 -18.71 20.21
CA ILE A 479 6.73 -17.39 20.70
C ILE A 479 6.04 -17.51 22.06
N ASP A 480 5.08 -18.44 22.19
CA ASP A 480 4.32 -18.61 23.43
C ASP A 480 5.23 -19.04 24.62
N ARG A 481 6.31 -19.79 24.37
CA ARG A 481 7.27 -20.26 25.40
C ARG A 481 8.40 -19.27 25.68
N HIS A 482 8.88 -18.57 24.65
CA HIS A 482 10.08 -17.72 24.68
C HIS A 482 9.75 -16.28 24.26
N ARG A 483 8.70 -15.69 24.86
CA ARG A 483 8.19 -14.37 24.47
C ARG A 483 9.24 -13.26 24.47
N HIS A 484 10.15 -13.27 25.44
CA HIS A 484 11.20 -12.26 25.54
C HIS A 484 12.20 -12.36 24.37
N GLU A 485 12.63 -13.57 24.03
CA GLU A 485 13.51 -13.83 22.89
C GLU A 485 12.83 -13.48 21.57
N ALA A 486 11.56 -13.88 21.39
CA ALA A 486 10.76 -13.47 20.24
C ALA A 486 10.60 -11.94 20.13
N ALA A 487 10.43 -11.25 21.26
CA ALA A 487 10.37 -9.78 21.29
C ALA A 487 11.72 -9.14 20.91
N GLN A 488 12.85 -9.71 21.31
CA GLN A 488 14.18 -9.24 20.90
C GLN A 488 14.39 -9.36 19.39
N LEU A 489 13.97 -10.48 18.78
CA LEU A 489 14.02 -10.68 17.33
C LEU A 489 13.21 -9.63 16.57
N LEU A 490 12.05 -9.23 17.10
CA LEU A 490 11.18 -8.24 16.48
C LEU A 490 11.59 -6.78 16.76
N ALA A 491 12.28 -6.52 17.86
CA ALA A 491 12.64 -5.16 18.29
C ALA A 491 13.52 -4.43 17.27
N SER A 492 14.48 -5.14 16.67
CA SER A 492 15.36 -4.58 15.64
C SER A 492 14.61 -4.20 14.36
N GLU A 493 13.62 -4.99 13.95
CA GLU A 493 12.82 -4.72 12.74
C GLU A 493 11.73 -3.64 12.96
N LEU A 494 11.16 -3.57 14.16
CA LEU A 494 10.03 -2.70 14.48
C LEU A 494 10.42 -1.36 15.08
N GLY A 495 11.65 -1.22 15.60
CA GLY A 495 12.08 -0.01 16.32
C GLY A 495 11.28 0.24 17.61
N LEU A 496 10.73 -0.81 18.22
CA LEU A 496 9.96 -0.76 19.46
C LEU A 496 10.73 -1.41 20.61
N ASP A 497 10.48 -0.97 21.85
CA ASP A 497 11.15 -1.55 23.00
C ASP A 497 10.70 -2.99 23.26
N VAL A 498 11.66 -3.83 23.67
CA VAL A 498 11.45 -5.27 23.92
C VAL A 498 10.33 -5.51 24.93
N GLY A 499 10.15 -4.64 25.92
CA GLY A 499 9.10 -4.81 26.93
C GLY A 499 7.69 -4.62 26.36
N SER A 500 7.49 -3.61 25.51
CA SER A 500 6.21 -3.42 24.80
C SER A 500 5.91 -4.58 23.86
N LEU A 501 6.92 -5.08 23.14
CA LEU A 501 6.77 -6.26 22.28
C LEU A 501 6.48 -7.53 23.08
N THR A 502 7.14 -7.72 24.23
CA THR A 502 6.88 -8.86 25.13
C THR A 502 5.42 -8.83 25.63
N CYS A 503 4.92 -7.63 25.98
CA CYS A 503 3.52 -7.44 26.37
C CYS A 503 2.57 -7.78 25.22
N ALA A 504 2.84 -7.28 24.01
CA ALA A 504 2.04 -7.53 22.82
C ALA A 504 1.95 -9.02 22.47
N LEU A 505 3.08 -9.73 22.50
CA LEU A 505 3.15 -11.18 22.28
C LEU A 505 2.47 -12.00 23.40
N ALA A 506 2.30 -11.42 24.60
CA ALA A 506 1.60 -12.08 25.70
C ALA A 506 0.07 -11.94 25.62
N ARG A 507 -0.46 -10.95 24.89
CA ARG A 507 -1.91 -10.71 24.76
C ARG A 507 -2.63 -11.67 23.81
N ARG A 508 -1.88 -12.49 23.08
CA ARG A 508 -2.41 -13.50 22.16
C ARG A 508 -1.61 -14.78 22.21
N SER A 509 -2.25 -15.88 21.83
CA SER A 509 -1.53 -17.11 21.49
C SER A 509 -1.19 -17.08 20.01
N HIS A 510 0.05 -17.42 19.69
CA HIS A 510 0.53 -17.51 18.32
C HIS A 510 0.47 -18.93 17.76
N GLN A 511 -0.12 -19.87 18.51
CA GLN A 511 -0.25 -21.25 18.08
C GLN A 511 -1.24 -21.36 16.93
N THR A 512 -0.68 -21.38 15.72
CA THR A 512 -1.41 -21.59 14.47
C THR A 512 -2.18 -22.92 14.53
N ARG A 513 -3.44 -22.90 14.08
CA ARG A 513 -4.33 -24.04 14.03
C ARG A 513 -4.92 -24.18 12.62
N GLU A 514 -5.21 -25.40 12.24
CA GLU A 514 -6.00 -25.67 11.04
C GLU A 514 -7.42 -25.12 11.21
N MET A 515 -8.06 -24.79 10.10
CA MET A 515 -9.43 -24.29 10.09
C MET A 515 -10.41 -25.36 10.58
N ASP A 516 -11.06 -25.10 11.72
CA ASP A 516 -12.07 -25.98 12.29
C ASP A 516 -13.49 -25.41 12.11
N MET A 517 -14.50 -26.21 12.42
CA MET A 517 -15.91 -25.79 12.30
C MET A 517 -16.27 -24.60 13.20
N GLN A 518 -15.56 -24.39 14.31
CA GLN A 518 -15.81 -23.26 15.20
C GLN A 518 -15.31 -21.96 14.55
N ALA A 519 -14.09 -21.95 14.03
CA ALA A 519 -13.50 -20.83 13.30
C ALA A 519 -14.30 -20.49 12.04
N ILE A 520 -14.70 -21.51 11.27
CA ILE A 520 -15.53 -21.32 10.06
C ILE A 520 -16.87 -20.66 10.41
N ARG A 521 -17.56 -21.13 11.47
CA ARG A 521 -18.83 -20.53 11.91
C ARG A 521 -18.65 -19.10 12.41
N ALA A 522 -17.59 -18.83 13.18
CA ALA A 522 -17.29 -17.49 13.66
C ALA A 522 -17.06 -16.51 12.50
N GLN A 523 -16.26 -16.92 11.52
CA GLN A 523 -15.98 -16.13 10.33
C GLN A 523 -17.22 -15.95 9.43
N GLN A 524 -18.07 -16.99 9.32
CA GLN A 524 -19.35 -16.92 8.60
C GLN A 524 -20.30 -15.91 9.25
N SER A 525 -20.39 -15.89 10.59
CA SER A 525 -21.22 -14.92 11.32
C SER A 525 -20.82 -13.47 11.03
N ILE A 526 -19.52 -13.18 10.92
CA ILE A 526 -19.03 -11.85 10.51
C ILE A 526 -19.46 -11.54 9.06
N ALA A 527 -19.34 -12.50 8.15
CA ALA A 527 -19.74 -12.34 6.76
C ALA A 527 -21.25 -12.06 6.62
N ASP A 528 -22.08 -12.84 7.32
CA ASP A 528 -23.53 -12.68 7.34
C ASP A 528 -23.93 -11.31 7.89
N ARG A 529 -23.27 -10.87 8.97
CA ARG A 529 -23.51 -9.54 9.53
C ARG A 529 -23.11 -8.43 8.56
N PHE A 530 -21.95 -8.53 7.90
CA PHE A 530 -21.54 -7.53 6.91
C PHE A 530 -22.50 -7.48 5.71
N TYR A 531 -23.05 -8.62 5.29
CA TYR A 531 -24.08 -8.66 4.27
C TYR A 531 -25.39 -8.01 4.74
N ALA A 532 -25.86 -8.35 5.94
CA ALA A 532 -27.07 -7.76 6.54
C ALA A 532 -26.96 -6.23 6.72
N LEU A 533 -25.76 -5.73 7.00
CA LEU A 533 -25.45 -4.30 7.10
C LEU A 533 -25.28 -3.60 5.74
N GLY A 534 -25.40 -4.33 4.62
CA GLY A 534 -25.22 -3.79 3.26
C GLY A 534 -23.76 -3.43 2.92
N LEU A 535 -22.79 -3.92 3.70
CA LEU A 535 -21.36 -3.70 3.46
C LEU A 535 -20.82 -4.64 2.37
N LEU A 536 -21.49 -5.78 2.15
CA LEU A 536 -21.21 -6.70 1.06
C LEU A 536 -22.36 -6.64 0.04
N HIS A 537 -22.03 -6.65 -1.24
CA HIS A 537 -23.01 -6.63 -2.33
C HIS A 537 -23.57 -8.03 -2.65
N ARG A 538 -23.00 -9.08 -2.05
CA ARG A 538 -23.41 -10.47 -2.18
C ARG A 538 -23.07 -11.25 -0.91
N PRO A 539 -23.78 -12.35 -0.60
CA PRO A 539 -23.41 -13.23 0.48
C PRO A 539 -22.07 -13.93 0.19
N VAL A 540 -21.34 -14.29 1.25
CA VAL A 540 -20.06 -14.98 1.18
C VAL A 540 -20.18 -16.33 1.88
N ALA A 541 -19.81 -17.42 1.20
CA ALA A 541 -19.75 -18.76 1.79
C ALA A 541 -18.32 -19.06 2.26
N VAL A 542 -18.02 -18.84 3.54
CA VAL A 542 -16.67 -19.00 4.09
C VAL A 542 -16.17 -20.45 3.95
N ARG A 543 -17.05 -21.42 4.17
CA ARG A 543 -16.74 -22.86 4.08
C ARG A 543 -16.19 -23.31 2.73
N GLU A 544 -16.50 -22.58 1.64
CA GLU A 544 -16.07 -22.94 0.28
C GLU A 544 -14.64 -22.50 -0.01
N ALA A 545 -14.08 -21.65 0.85
CA ALA A 545 -12.75 -21.11 0.74
C ALA A 545 -11.79 -21.70 1.79
N ILE A 546 -12.04 -22.89 2.31
CA ILE A 546 -11.13 -23.54 3.26
C ILE A 546 -10.19 -24.46 2.51
N TRP A 547 -8.90 -24.36 2.80
CA TRP A 547 -7.92 -25.36 2.40
C TRP A 547 -7.86 -26.46 3.48
N TYR A 548 -7.92 -27.72 3.04
CA TYR A 548 -7.75 -28.89 3.89
C TYR A 548 -6.48 -29.61 3.44
N ALA A 549 -5.58 -29.89 4.38
CA ALA A 549 -4.42 -30.72 4.09
C ALA A 549 -4.88 -32.15 3.76
N GLN A 550 -4.36 -32.74 2.68
CA GLN A 550 -4.56 -34.17 2.47
C GLN A 550 -3.76 -34.98 3.53
N GLU A 551 -4.40 -35.97 4.17
CA GLU A 551 -3.82 -36.81 5.24
C GLU A 551 -2.47 -37.45 4.88
N ARG A 552 -2.13 -37.57 3.59
CA ARG A 552 -0.87 -38.15 3.10
C ARG A 552 0.37 -37.25 3.22
N LEU A 553 0.21 -35.95 3.46
CA LEU A 553 1.31 -34.98 3.51
C LEU A 553 1.80 -34.67 4.94
N ILE A 554 1.13 -35.19 5.96
CA ILE A 554 1.51 -35.10 7.38
C ILE A 554 2.51 -36.23 7.70
N LYS A 555 3.60 -36.36 6.94
CA LYS A 555 4.77 -37.08 7.47
C LYS A 555 5.43 -36.19 8.52
N PRO A 556 5.89 -36.74 9.64
CA PRO A 556 6.33 -35.92 10.75
C PRO A 556 7.55 -35.12 10.32
N TRP A 557 7.40 -33.79 10.36
CA TRP A 557 8.49 -32.82 10.37
C TRP A 557 9.28 -32.94 11.70
N THR A 558 9.79 -34.15 11.97
CA THR A 558 10.68 -34.50 13.07
C THR A 558 12.09 -34.64 12.52
N ALA A 559 13.04 -34.02 13.23
CA ALA A 559 14.49 -33.97 13.00
C ALA A 559 14.99 -32.79 12.13
N ALA A 560 15.11 -31.63 12.78
CA ALA A 560 16.38 -30.93 13.03
C ALA A 560 16.09 -29.72 13.93
#